data_AF-A0A380SZL8-F1
#
_entry.id   AF-A0A380SZL8-F1
#
_cell.length_a   1.000
_cell.length_b   1.000
_cell.length_c   1.000
_cell.angle_alpha   90.00
_cell.angle_beta   90.00
_cell.angle_gamma   90.00
#
_symmetry.space_group_name_H-M   'P 1'
#
loop_
_entity.id
_entity.type
_entity.pdbx_description
1 polymer ?
#
loop_
_entity_poly.entity_id
_entity_poly.type
_entity_poly.pdbx_seq_one_letter_code
_entity_poly.pdbx_strand_id
1 'polypeptide(L)' 'MNNVRKIREGARISQAALRRQLNWNQSRLANYEAGRRSPGLEEARLIVAALNALGAACLLDDAFPPADGNKDAA' A
#
# COMPACT_ATOMS: atom_id res chain seq x y z
N MET A 1 5.95 8.41 -4.35
CA MET A 1 5.30 8.51 -3.02
C MET A 1 4.07 7.60 -3.05
N ASN A 2 3.79 6.81 -2.01
CA ASN A 2 2.65 5.88 -2.00
C ASN A 2 1.61 6.27 -0.94
N ASN A 3 0.40 5.72 -1.05
CA ASN A 3 -0.74 6.02 -0.19
C ASN A 3 -1.06 4.89 0.80
N VAL A 4 -0.20 3.87 0.94
CA VAL A 4 -0.46 2.67 1.74
C VAL A 4 -0.86 3.02 3.18
N ARG A 5 -0.08 3.89 3.82
CA ARG A 5 -0.35 4.34 5.19
C ARG A 5 -1.71 5.05 5.30
N LYS A 6 -2.00 5.94 4.35
CA LYS A 6 -3.23 6.74 4.31
C LYS A 6 -4.46 5.84 4.17
N ILE A 7 -4.40 4.88 3.23
CA ILE A 7 -5.47 3.90 3.02
C ILE A 7 -5.67 3.05 4.28
N ARG A 8 -4.58 2.53 4.84
CA ARG A 8 -4.59 1.70 6.03
C ARG A 8 -5.25 2.42 7.21
N GLU A 9 -4.85 3.66 7.48
CA GLU A 9 -5.40 4.48 8.56
C GLU A 9 -6.87 4.86 8.32
N GLY A 10 -7.24 5.20 7.07
CA GLY A 10 -8.63 5.46 6.69
C GLY A 10 -9.55 4.25 6.90
N ALA A 11 -9.04 3.04 6.67
CA ALA A 11 -9.76 1.78 6.92
C ALA A 11 -9.64 1.27 8.37
N ARG A 12 -9.05 2.05 9.29
CA ARG A 12 -8.80 1.66 10.70
C ARG A 12 -7.97 0.37 10.87
N ILE A 13 -7.10 0.07 9.90
CA ILE A 13 -6.19 -1.06 9.94
C ILE A 13 -4.89 -0.63 10.66
N SER A 14 -4.36 -1.46 11.56
CA SER A 14 -3.07 -1.18 12.20
C SER A 14 -1.90 -1.64 11.32
N GLN A 15 -0.74 -0.97 11.41
CA GLN A 15 0.47 -1.42 10.71
C GLN A 15 0.86 -2.86 11.12
N ALA A 16 0.59 -3.22 12.37
CA ALA A 16 0.80 -4.58 12.88
C ALA A 16 -0.12 -5.61 12.23
N ALA A 17 -1.39 -5.26 11.95
CA ALA A 17 -2.31 -6.15 11.23
C ALA A 17 -1.84 -6.36 9.78
N LEU A 18 -1.53 -5.27 9.07
CA LEU A 18 -1.08 -5.36 7.67
C LEU A 18 0.22 -6.18 7.53
N ARG A 19 1.24 -5.93 8.37
CA ARG A 19 2.49 -6.71 8.29
C ARG A 19 2.28 -8.19 8.62
N ARG A 20 1.36 -8.53 9.53
CA ARG A 20 1.05 -9.93 9.87
C ARG A 20 0.36 -10.62 8.70
N GLN A 21 -0.60 -9.94 8.06
CA GLN A 21 -1.27 -10.45 6.85
C GLN A 21 -0.28 -10.71 5.71
N LEU A 22 0.75 -9.88 5.58
CA LEU A 22 1.82 -10.02 4.58
C LEU A 22 2.94 -11.00 4.97
N ASN A 23 2.92 -11.52 6.20
CA ASN A 23 4.03 -12.26 6.80
C ASN A 23 5.38 -11.50 6.70
N TRP A 24 5.35 -10.18 6.92
CA TRP A 24 6.53 -9.31 6.88
C TRP A 24 6.92 -8.82 8.27
N ASN A 25 8.21 -8.52 8.42
CA ASN A 25 8.68 -7.77 9.58
C ASN A 25 8.20 -6.31 9.54
N GLN A 26 8.18 -5.67 10.71
CA GLN A 26 7.69 -4.29 10.84
C GLN A 26 8.52 -3.30 10.03
N SER A 27 9.85 -3.43 10.06
CA SER A 27 10.76 -2.51 9.39
C SER A 27 10.57 -2.48 7.87
N ARG A 28 10.24 -3.62 7.23
CA ARG A 28 9.94 -3.69 5.80
C ARG A 28 8.74 -2.83 5.45
N LEU A 29 7.61 -3.03 6.14
CA LEU A 29 6.39 -2.25 5.88
C LEU A 29 6.59 -0.77 6.21
N ALA A 30 7.26 -0.45 7.33
CA ALA A 30 7.56 0.93 7.70
C ALA A 30 8.46 1.64 6.69
N ASN A 31 9.42 0.95 6.07
CA ASN A 31 10.25 1.52 5.00
C ASN A 31 9.42 1.86 3.75
N TYR A 32 8.46 1.01 3.37
CA TYR A 32 7.55 1.29 2.27
C TYR A 32 6.60 2.44 2.60
N GLU A 33 5.91 2.39 3.75
CA GLU A 33 4.97 3.45 4.16
C GLU A 33 5.65 4.83 4.30
N ALA A 34 6.93 4.87 4.67
CA ALA A 34 7.72 6.10 4.76
C ALA A 34 8.39 6.52 3.44
N GLY A 35 8.24 5.75 2.36
CA GLY A 35 8.89 6.02 1.07
C GLY A 35 10.42 5.87 1.08
N ARG A 36 11.01 5.26 2.13
CA ARG A 36 12.45 4.99 2.22
C ARG A 36 12.90 3.88 1.28
N ARG A 37 11.97 3.00 0.92
CA ARG A 37 12.11 1.98 -0.13
C ARG A 37 10.89 2.02 -1.01
N SER A 38 11.08 1.73 -2.29
CA SER A 38 9.99 1.52 -3.24
C SER A 38 9.67 0.04 -3.32
N PRO A 39 8.41 -0.39 -3.11
CA PRO A 39 8.01 -1.75 -3.40
C PRO A 39 8.07 -2.02 -4.91
N GLY A 40 8.41 -3.25 -5.30
CA GLY A 40 8.23 -3.71 -6.67
C GLY A 40 6.76 -3.97 -6.97
N LEU A 41 6.46 -4.36 -8.21
CA LEU A 41 5.08 -4.65 -8.63
C LEU A 41 4.45 -5.78 -7.81
N GLU A 42 5.23 -6.83 -7.50
CA GLU A 42 4.74 -7.95 -6.71
C GLU A 42 4.41 -7.54 -5.27
N GLU A 43 5.30 -6.80 -4.61
CA GLU A 43 5.01 -6.24 -3.29
C GLU A 43 3.80 -5.30 -3.31
N ALA A 44 3.64 -4.50 -4.35
CA ALA A 44 2.52 -3.60 -4.49
C ALA A 44 1.19 -4.37 -4.58
N ARG A 45 1.14 -5.45 -5.38
CA ARG A 45 -0.03 -6.34 -5.46
C ARG A 45 -0.34 -7.02 -4.13
N LEU A 46 0.68 -7.53 -3.45
CA LEU A 46 0.51 -8.15 -2.13
C LEU A 46 -0.04 -7.15 -1.10
N ILE A 47 0.47 -5.93 -1.08
CA ILE A 47 -0.01 -4.87 -0.17
C ILE A 47 -1.49 -4.55 -0.42
N VAL A 48 -1.89 -4.38 -1.68
CA VAL A 48 -3.29 -4.08 -2.04
C VAL A 48 -4.21 -5.26 -1.67
N ALA A 49 -3.81 -6.48 -1.98
CA ALA A 49 -4.58 -7.68 -1.62
C ALA A 49 -4.75 -7.81 -0.10
N ALA A 50 -3.68 -7.57 0.67
CA ALA A 50 -3.73 -7.62 2.12
C ALA A 50 -4.58 -6.50 2.73
N LEU A 51 -4.52 -5.28 2.17
CA LEU A 51 -5.38 -4.17 2.58
C LEU A 51 -6.85 -4.52 2.35
N ASN A 52 -7.20 -5.02 1.17
CA ASN A 52 -8.58 -5.40 0.85
C ASN A 52 -9.08 -6.57 1.69
N ALA A 53 -8.22 -7.57 1.96
CA ALA A 53 -8.55 -8.67 2.87
C ALA A 53 -8.81 -8.21 4.33
N LEU A 54 -8.22 -7.08 4.74
CA LEU A 54 -8.41 -6.48 6.06
C LEU A 54 -9.54 -5.44 6.09
N GLY A 55 -10.30 -5.29 4.99
CA GLY A 55 -11.49 -4.44 4.92
C GLY A 55 -11.28 -3.05 4.32
N ALA A 56 -10.11 -2.76 3.73
CA ALA A 56 -9.98 -1.61 2.86
C ALA A 56 -10.68 -1.86 1.50
N ALA A 57 -10.98 -0.79 0.77
CA ALA A 57 -11.42 -0.87 -0.62
C ALA A 57 -10.50 0.03 -1.45
N CYS A 58 -9.45 -0.55 -2.03
CA CYS A 58 -8.49 0.17 -2.86
C CYS A 58 -7.98 -0.68 -4.03
N LEU A 59 -7.65 -0.01 -5.13
CA LEU A 59 -6.95 -0.53 -6.28
C LEU A 59 -5.44 -0.28 -6.17
N LEU A 60 -4.70 -0.84 -7.13
CA LEU A 60 -3.26 -0.61 -7.24
C LEU A 60 -2.94 0.88 -7.39
N ASP A 61 -3.67 1.58 -8.25
CA ASP A 61 -3.44 3.00 -8.52
C ASP A 61 -3.84 3.92 -7.36
N ASP A 62 -4.74 3.47 -6.48
CA ASP A 62 -5.05 4.19 -5.25
C ASP A 62 -3.85 4.14 -4.29
N ALA A 63 -3.24 2.97 -4.14
CA ALA A 63 -2.12 2.75 -3.23
C ALA A 63 -0.78 3.23 -3.79
N PHE A 64 -0.57 3.08 -5.09
CA PHE A 64 0.66 3.37 -5.83
C PHE A 64 0.30 4.11 -7.13
N PRO A 65 -0.11 5.38 -7.04
CA PRO A 65 -0.49 6.14 -8.22
C PRO A 65 0.70 6.28 -9.19
N PRO A 66 0.45 6.34 -10.50
CA PRO A 66 1.48 6.64 -11.48
C PRO A 66 2.15 7.98 -11.13
N ALA A 67 3.47 8.06 -11.33
CA ALA A 67 4.20 9.30 -11.17
C ALA A 67 3.70 10.29 -12.23
N ASP A 68 2.97 11.31 -11.77
CA ASP A 68 2.34 12.36 -12.55
C ASP A 68 1.27 11.87 -13.54
N GLY A 69 0.01 12.11 -13.19
CA GLY A 69 -1.08 12.01 -14.14
C GLY A 69 -0.86 13.01 -15.27
N ASN A 70 -0.40 12.56 -16.43
CA ASN A 70 -1.01 13.06 -17.63
C ASN A 70 -2.47 12.58 -17.59
N LYS A 71 -3.37 13.48 -17.22
CA LYS A 71 -4.82 13.26 -17.24
C LYS A 71 -5.39 13.21 -18.68
N ASP A 72 -4.53 12.99 -19.67
CA ASP A 72 -4.91 12.82 -21.07
C ASP A 72 -4.57 11.39 -21.51
N ALA A 73 -5.43 10.45 -21.15
CA ALA A 73 -5.54 9.18 -21.84
C ALA A 73 -7.04 8.83 -21.91
N ALA A 74 -7.67 9.47 -22.90
CA ALA A 74 -8.90 9.14 -23.64
C ALA A 74 -10.06 8.47 -22.89
#